data_AF-A0A1H3FSJ2-F1
#
_entry.id   AF-A0A1H3FSJ2-F1
#
_cell.length_a   1.000
_cell.length_b   1.000
_cell.length_c   1.000
_cell.angle_alpha   90.00
_cell.angle_beta   90.00
_cell.angle_gamma   90.00
#
_symmetry.space_group_name_H-M   'P 1'
#
loop_
_entity.id
_entity.type
_entity.pdbx_description
1 polymer ?
#
loop_
_entity_poly.entity_id
_entity_poly.type
_entity_poly.pdbx_seq_one_letter_code
_entity_poly.pdbx_strand_id
1 'polypeptide(L)'
;MAESGSKTPDDTASEDSEALFFYVRGGGDTQSVDKAKPQPKNRSLEWFTDLLSSLIKTFAIFFLGYLLVQSVELDLKRAQLSADTAEKLKDYVIDLNSQDSVRDPARSKATALALGGFGSVAAYPLVQIVEHGNELQVGWGKLGLEHAGLIAQDGTCDVLVKVIDDPTSTFRWRTRKVAVETAGSVACPEAVEPVNRLSANLADVGVPPGEPMTNFNLAIKKALRQIERANQRAQPWWMLW
;
A
#
# COMPACT_ATOMS: atom_id res chain seq x y z
N MET A 1 -49.07 15.36 1.89
CA MET A 1 -49.02 16.12 0.63
C MET A 1 -48.60 17.54 0.95
N ALA A 2 -47.33 17.85 0.76
CA ALA A 2 -46.78 19.21 0.70
C ALA A 2 -45.42 19.08 -0.01
N GLU A 3 -45.38 19.56 -1.26
CA GLU A 3 -44.18 19.78 -2.07
C GLU A 3 -43.39 20.98 -1.51
N SER A 4 -42.06 20.87 -1.49
CA SER A 4 -41.09 21.96 -1.61
C SER A 4 -39.69 21.31 -1.69
N GLY A 5 -38.79 21.57 -2.63
CA GLY A 5 -38.66 22.66 -3.58
C GLY A 5 -37.26 23.28 -3.47
N SER A 6 -36.38 22.99 -4.44
CA SER A 6 -35.04 23.58 -4.67
C SER A 6 -33.92 23.16 -3.69
N LYS A 7 -32.63 23.15 -4.04
CA LYS A 7 -31.89 23.85 -5.10
C LYS A 7 -30.53 23.15 -5.27
N THR A 8 -30.16 22.77 -6.49
CA THR A 8 -28.78 22.45 -6.87
C THR A 8 -27.98 23.75 -7.05
N PRO A 9 -26.66 23.71 -6.81
CA PRO A 9 -25.72 24.52 -7.57
C PRO A 9 -24.68 23.67 -8.28
N ASP A 10 -24.46 24.09 -9.53
CA ASP A 10 -23.50 23.63 -10.52
C ASP A 10 -22.03 23.84 -10.11
N ASP A 11 -21.20 22.97 -10.69
CA ASP A 11 -19.92 23.24 -11.34
C ASP A 11 -18.99 24.34 -10.78
N THR A 12 -17.77 23.92 -10.45
CA THR A 12 -16.58 24.61 -10.97
C THR A 12 -15.39 23.66 -10.94
N ALA A 13 -15.02 23.21 -12.13
CA ALA A 13 -13.72 22.64 -12.44
C ALA A 13 -12.62 23.69 -12.19
N SER A 14 -11.56 23.28 -11.49
CA SER A 14 -10.26 23.97 -11.52
C SER A 14 -9.22 22.93 -11.94
N GLU A 15 -9.04 22.84 -13.25
CA GLU A 15 -7.87 22.27 -13.89
C GLU A 15 -6.74 23.30 -13.75
N ASP A 16 -5.93 23.21 -12.69
CA ASP A 16 -4.68 23.96 -12.62
C ASP A 16 -3.51 23.01 -12.85
N SER A 17 -3.03 23.12 -14.08
CA SER A 17 -1.93 22.40 -14.68
C SER A 17 -0.63 23.09 -14.32
N GLU A 18 0.05 22.60 -13.27
CA GLU A 18 1.43 23.01 -13.01
C GLU A 18 2.40 22.15 -13.83
N ALA A 19 2.79 22.75 -14.95
CA ALA A 19 3.87 22.32 -15.81
C ALA A 19 5.21 22.26 -15.05
N LEU A 20 5.67 21.05 -14.74
CA LEU A 20 7.04 20.80 -14.30
C LEU A 20 8.00 20.91 -15.50
N PHE A 21 8.49 22.13 -15.71
CA PHE A 21 9.63 22.45 -16.55
C PHE A 21 10.89 21.73 -16.06
N PHE A 22 11.26 20.63 -16.71
CA PHE A 22 12.61 20.06 -16.59
C PHE A 22 13.58 20.87 -17.45
N TYR A 23 14.26 21.82 -16.82
CA TYR A 23 15.41 22.54 -17.37
C TYR A 23 16.63 21.60 -17.40
N VAL A 24 16.85 20.88 -18.51
CA VAL A 24 18.11 20.15 -18.73
C VAL A 24 19.19 21.16 -19.11
N ARG A 25 19.96 21.56 -18.10
CA ARG A 25 21.13 22.44 -18.20
C ARG A 25 22.24 21.72 -18.98
N GLY A 26 22.40 22.10 -20.24
CA GLY A 26 23.52 21.71 -21.09
C GLY A 26 24.84 22.26 -20.54
N GLY A 27 25.68 21.38 -20.01
CA GLY A 27 27.09 21.63 -19.75
C GLY A 27 27.88 21.34 -21.02
N GLY A 28 28.31 22.41 -21.70
CA GLY A 28 29.28 22.32 -22.78
C GLY A 28 30.69 22.30 -22.20
N ASP A 29 31.41 21.21 -22.43
CA ASP A 29 32.85 21.17 -22.30
C ASP A 29 33.47 21.06 -23.69
N THR A 30 34.10 22.17 -24.07
CA THR A 30 35.02 22.32 -25.18
C THR A 30 36.25 21.45 -24.96
N GLN A 31 36.41 20.38 -25.73
CA GLN A 31 37.71 19.70 -25.88
C GLN A 31 38.37 20.09 -27.20
N SER A 32 39.30 21.03 -27.05
CA SER A 32 40.68 20.99 -27.56
C SER A 32 40.94 20.21 -28.85
N VAL A 33 41.21 21.01 -29.90
CA VAL A 33 41.89 20.65 -31.14
C VAL A 33 43.25 20.03 -30.81
N ASP A 34 43.37 18.71 -30.95
CA ASP A 34 44.64 18.00 -30.94
C ASP A 34 45.00 17.48 -32.34
N LYS A 35 46.29 17.63 -32.63
CA LYS A 35 46.90 17.61 -33.96
C LYS A 35 46.83 16.23 -34.61
N ALA A 36 46.39 16.24 -35.87
CA ALA A 36 46.42 15.11 -36.79
C ALA A 36 47.85 14.57 -36.99
N LYS A 37 48.06 13.31 -36.60
CA LYS A 37 49.11 12.43 -37.15
C LYS A 37 48.46 11.49 -38.17
N PRO A 38 49.02 11.32 -39.38
CA PRO A 38 48.49 10.38 -40.36
C PRO A 38 48.75 8.94 -39.89
N GLN A 39 47.68 8.21 -39.54
CA GLN A 39 47.75 6.77 -39.29
C GLN A 39 47.73 5.98 -40.62
N PRO A 40 48.50 4.88 -40.71
CA PRO A 40 48.52 4.02 -41.88
C PRO A 40 47.18 3.28 -42.04
N LYS A 41 46.55 3.51 -43.19
CA LYS A 41 45.28 2.94 -43.65
C LYS A 41 45.37 1.41 -43.74
N ASN A 42 44.85 0.69 -42.74
CA ASN A 42 44.72 -0.77 -42.78
C ASN A 42 43.47 -1.18 -43.58
N ARG A 43 43.65 -1.26 -44.89
CA ARG A 43 42.63 -1.65 -45.90
C ARG A 43 41.96 -3.03 -45.66
N SER A 44 42.37 -3.77 -44.62
CA SER A 44 41.83 -5.09 -44.27
C SER A 44 40.76 -5.09 -43.18
N LEU A 45 40.36 -3.93 -42.61
CA LEU A 45 39.25 -3.85 -41.64
C LEU A 45 37.97 -3.24 -42.25
N GLU A 46 38.08 -2.46 -43.32
CA GLU A 46 36.92 -1.85 -44.01
C GLU A 46 35.94 -2.91 -44.57
N TRP A 47 36.44 -4.04 -45.07
CA TRP A 47 35.57 -5.12 -45.57
C TRP A 47 34.84 -5.88 -44.45
N PHE A 48 35.44 -5.97 -43.25
CA PHE A 48 34.83 -6.62 -42.09
C PHE A 48 33.76 -5.72 -41.47
N THR A 49 33.96 -4.40 -41.45
CA THR A 49 32.95 -3.44 -40.97
C THR A 49 31.69 -3.43 -41.83
N ASP A 50 31.80 -3.60 -43.14
CA ASP A 50 30.63 -3.70 -44.03
C ASP A 50 29.85 -5.00 -43.80
N LEU A 51 30.55 -6.11 -43.61
CA LEU A 51 29.94 -7.42 -43.34
C LEU A 51 29.31 -7.48 -41.94
N LEU A 52 29.98 -6.90 -40.94
CA LEU A 52 29.49 -6.78 -39.57
C LEU A 52 28.29 -5.82 -39.49
N SER A 53 28.28 -4.71 -40.23
CA SER A 53 27.15 -3.76 -40.27
C SER A 53 25.87 -4.42 -40.81
N SER A 54 25.99 -5.29 -41.81
CA SER A 54 24.85 -6.07 -42.31
C SER A 54 24.39 -7.12 -41.29
N LEU A 55 25.32 -7.75 -40.56
CA LEU A 55 24.99 -8.74 -39.53
C LEU A 55 24.32 -8.10 -38.30
N ILE A 56 24.78 -6.91 -37.90
CA ILE A 56 24.24 -6.13 -36.78
C ILE A 56 22.78 -5.74 -37.04
N LYS A 57 22.39 -5.42 -38.28
CA LYS A 57 20.99 -5.08 -38.59
C LYS A 57 20.05 -6.28 -38.40
N THR A 58 20.46 -7.46 -38.84
CA THR A 58 19.68 -8.70 -38.65
C THR A 58 19.63 -9.08 -37.18
N PHE A 59 20.74 -8.95 -36.46
CA PHE A 59 20.79 -9.17 -35.01
C PHE A 59 19.96 -8.15 -34.24
N ALA A 60 19.93 -6.88 -34.66
CA ALA A 60 19.18 -5.83 -34.00
C ALA A 60 17.66 -6.12 -34.06
N ILE A 61 17.14 -6.54 -35.22
CA ILE A 61 15.72 -6.92 -35.35
C ILE A 61 15.42 -8.16 -34.50
N PHE A 62 16.33 -9.15 -34.50
CA PHE A 62 16.16 -10.34 -33.67
C PHE A 62 16.17 -10.02 -32.17
N PHE A 63 17.11 -9.18 -31.71
CA PHE A 63 17.17 -8.74 -30.32
C PHE A 63 15.96 -7.89 -29.92
N LEU A 64 15.49 -7.03 -30.82
CA LEU A 64 14.30 -6.21 -30.57
C LEU A 64 13.04 -7.08 -30.46
N GLY A 65 12.90 -8.10 -31.31
CA GLY A 65 11.84 -9.10 -31.20
C GLY A 65 11.94 -9.93 -29.92
N TYR A 66 13.16 -10.33 -29.52
CA TYR A 66 13.41 -11.09 -28.29
C TYR A 66 13.06 -10.28 -27.03
N LEU A 67 13.45 -9.01 -26.97
CA LEU A 67 13.11 -8.12 -25.85
C LEU A 67 11.60 -7.90 -25.74
N LEU A 68 10.89 -7.72 -26.86
CA LEU A 68 9.44 -7.59 -26.87
C LEU A 68 8.74 -8.85 -26.35
N VAL A 69 9.18 -10.04 -26.74
CA VAL A 69 8.59 -11.31 -26.27
C VAL A 69 8.81 -11.52 -24.78
N GLN A 70 10.00 -11.20 -24.25
CA GLN A 70 10.26 -11.33 -22.81
C GLN A 70 9.43 -10.37 -21.96
N SER A 71 9.22 -9.14 -22.42
CA SER A 71 8.37 -8.17 -21.70
C SER A 71 6.92 -8.65 -21.62
N VAL A 72 6.37 -9.20 -22.71
CA VAL A 72 4.99 -9.70 -22.74
C VAL A 72 4.81 -10.95 -21.87
N GLU A 73 5.77 -11.88 -21.85
CA GLU A 73 5.70 -13.04 -20.96
C GLU A 73 5.75 -12.67 -19.47
N LEU A 74 6.52 -11.64 -19.10
CA LEU A 74 6.59 -11.13 -17.73
C LEU A 74 5.27 -10.48 -17.30
N ASP A 75 4.62 -9.74 -18.19
CA ASP A 75 3.34 -9.09 -17.90
C ASP A 75 2.18 -10.10 -17.86
N LEU A 76 2.15 -11.11 -18.74
CA LEU A 76 1.17 -12.19 -18.62
C LEU A 76 1.37 -13.00 -17.34
N LYS A 77 2.61 -13.28 -16.94
CA LYS A 77 2.89 -13.98 -15.67
C LYS A 77 2.50 -13.14 -14.46
N ARG A 78 2.74 -11.82 -14.47
CA ARG A 78 2.25 -10.92 -13.41
C ARG A 78 0.72 -10.86 -13.36
N ALA A 79 0.06 -10.77 -14.52
CA ALA A 79 -1.39 -10.77 -14.61
C ALA A 79 -1.99 -12.10 -14.09
N GLN A 80 -1.43 -13.24 -14.49
CA GLN A 80 -1.85 -14.55 -13.98
C GLN A 80 -1.58 -14.71 -12.49
N LEU A 81 -0.40 -14.31 -11.99
CA LEU A 81 -0.13 -14.31 -10.55
C LEU A 81 -1.13 -13.42 -9.80
N SER A 82 -1.50 -12.27 -10.36
CA SER A 82 -2.47 -11.37 -9.73
C SER A 82 -3.87 -11.98 -9.68
N ALA A 83 -4.29 -12.72 -10.72
CA ALA A 83 -5.58 -13.38 -10.77
C ALA A 83 -5.67 -14.53 -9.75
N ASP A 84 -4.68 -15.42 -9.73
CA ASP A 84 -4.62 -16.54 -8.79
C ASP A 84 -4.54 -16.05 -7.33
N THR A 85 -3.81 -14.96 -7.10
CA THR A 85 -3.71 -14.32 -5.77
C THR A 85 -5.05 -13.72 -5.36
N ALA A 86 -5.74 -13.04 -6.28
CA ALA A 86 -7.05 -12.47 -6.01
C ALA A 86 -8.11 -13.54 -5.73
N GLU A 87 -8.06 -14.68 -6.43
CA GLU A 87 -8.96 -15.81 -6.19
C GLU A 87 -8.73 -16.42 -4.81
N LYS A 88 -7.48 -16.69 -4.43
CA LYS A 88 -7.15 -17.19 -3.08
C LYS A 88 -7.55 -16.21 -1.97
N LEU A 89 -7.32 -14.92 -2.20
CA LEU A 89 -7.72 -13.87 -1.26
C LEU A 89 -9.24 -13.86 -1.08
N LYS A 90 -9.99 -13.95 -2.18
CA LYS A 90 -11.45 -14.08 -2.15
C LYS A 90 -11.89 -15.31 -1.36
N ASP A 91 -11.27 -16.46 -1.60
CA ASP A 91 -11.61 -17.71 -0.91
C ASP A 91 -11.38 -17.60 0.60
N TYR A 92 -10.25 -17.02 1.03
CA TYR A 92 -9.97 -16.81 2.45
C TYR A 92 -10.93 -15.81 3.11
N VAL A 93 -11.33 -14.76 2.39
CA VAL A 93 -12.33 -13.80 2.87
C VAL A 93 -13.70 -14.48 3.03
N ILE A 94 -14.10 -15.32 2.07
CA ILE A 94 -15.35 -16.08 2.15
C ILE A 94 -15.29 -17.08 3.31
N ASP A 95 -14.19 -17.82 3.47
CA ASP A 95 -13.98 -18.79 4.54
C ASP A 95 -14.08 -18.13 5.92
N LEU A 96 -13.44 -16.97 6.12
CA LEU A 96 -13.52 -16.21 7.37
C LEU A 96 -14.90 -15.60 7.63
N ASN A 97 -15.61 -15.20 6.58
CA ASN A 97 -16.94 -14.61 6.72
C ASN A 97 -18.05 -15.68 6.86
N SER A 98 -17.75 -16.93 6.53
CA SER A 98 -18.71 -18.04 6.67
C SER A 98 -19.06 -18.32 8.14
N GLN A 99 -20.25 -18.87 8.38
CA GLN A 99 -20.64 -19.32 9.72
C GLN A 99 -19.78 -20.52 10.20
N ASP A 100 -19.14 -21.24 9.28
CA ASP A 100 -18.25 -22.34 9.60
C ASP A 100 -17.01 -21.88 10.37
N SER A 101 -16.65 -20.59 10.27
CA SER A 101 -15.57 -19.99 11.06
C SER A 101 -15.77 -20.12 12.58
N VAL A 102 -17.03 -20.21 13.03
CA VAL A 102 -17.39 -20.40 14.44
C VAL A 102 -17.17 -21.86 14.88
N ARG A 103 -17.31 -22.81 13.95
CA ARG A 103 -17.25 -24.25 14.24
C ARG A 103 -15.83 -24.77 14.36
N ASP A 104 -14.89 -24.19 13.59
CA ASP A 104 -13.46 -24.54 13.63
C ASP A 104 -12.58 -23.29 13.84
N PRO A 105 -12.28 -22.95 15.11
CA PRO A 105 -11.46 -21.78 15.42
C PRO A 105 -9.99 -21.96 15.00
N ALA A 106 -9.48 -23.20 14.93
CA ALA A 106 -8.10 -23.46 14.54
C ALA A 106 -7.90 -23.20 13.06
N ARG A 107 -8.83 -23.66 12.21
CA ARG A 107 -8.85 -23.34 10.79
C ARG A 107 -8.99 -21.85 10.55
N SER A 108 -9.94 -21.19 11.22
CA SER A 108 -10.17 -19.75 11.06
C SER A 108 -8.96 -18.91 11.43
N LYS A 109 -8.26 -19.29 12.50
CA LYS A 109 -7.00 -18.66 12.89
C LYS A 109 -5.93 -18.80 11.80
N ALA A 110 -5.78 -20.00 11.23
CA ALA A 110 -4.85 -20.26 10.15
C ALA A 110 -5.22 -19.46 8.88
N THR A 111 -6.50 -19.39 8.53
CA THR A 111 -7.01 -18.60 7.40
C THR A 111 -6.73 -17.10 7.62
N ALA A 112 -6.96 -16.57 8.82
CA ALA A 112 -6.66 -15.18 9.15
C ALA A 112 -5.17 -14.84 9.01
N LEU A 113 -4.29 -15.72 9.46
CA LEU A 113 -2.84 -15.56 9.29
C LEU A 113 -2.44 -15.68 7.81
N ALA A 114 -2.98 -16.65 7.07
CA ALA A 114 -2.72 -16.78 5.64
C ALA A 114 -3.19 -15.55 4.86
N LEU A 115 -4.36 -15.00 5.19
CA LEU A 115 -4.88 -13.76 4.61
C LEU A 115 -4.00 -12.55 4.99
N GLY A 116 -3.58 -12.42 6.25
CA GLY A 116 -2.60 -11.42 6.65
C GLY A 116 -1.26 -11.55 5.91
N GLY A 117 -0.93 -12.77 5.44
CA GLY A 117 0.23 -13.08 4.60
C GLY A 117 0.35 -12.26 3.32
N PHE A 118 -0.78 -11.77 2.79
CA PHE A 118 -0.80 -10.90 1.60
C PHE A 118 -0.45 -9.42 1.91
N GLY A 119 -0.16 -9.09 3.18
CA GLY A 119 0.29 -7.76 3.60
C GLY A 119 -0.75 -6.67 3.33
N SER A 120 -0.32 -5.58 2.69
CA SER A 120 -1.15 -4.39 2.45
C SER A 120 -2.40 -4.68 1.63
N VAL A 121 -2.35 -5.65 0.71
CA VAL A 121 -3.49 -6.03 -0.16
C VAL A 121 -4.64 -6.61 0.65
N ALA A 122 -4.35 -7.32 1.75
CA ALA A 122 -5.37 -7.91 2.61
C ALA A 122 -5.91 -6.96 3.69
N ALA A 123 -5.28 -5.81 3.91
CA ALA A 123 -5.66 -4.91 5.00
C ALA A 123 -7.12 -4.44 4.90
N TYR A 124 -7.57 -3.99 3.73
CA TYR A 124 -8.95 -3.52 3.56
C TYR A 124 -10.00 -4.65 3.69
N PRO A 125 -9.84 -5.83 3.04
CA PRO A 125 -10.71 -6.97 3.29
C PRO A 125 -10.80 -7.39 4.77
N LEU A 126 -9.68 -7.36 5.49
CA LEU A 126 -9.67 -7.69 6.92
C LEU A 126 -10.42 -6.63 7.76
N VAL A 127 -10.32 -5.34 7.41
CA VAL A 127 -11.16 -4.29 8.01
C VAL A 127 -12.64 -4.55 7.76
N GLN A 128 -13.03 -4.99 6.56
CA GLN A 128 -14.42 -5.34 6.24
C GLN A 128 -14.93 -6.52 7.07
N ILE A 129 -14.08 -7.53 7.33
CA ILE A 129 -14.40 -8.65 8.23
C ILE A 129 -14.62 -8.14 9.65
N VAL A 130 -13.80 -7.20 10.14
CA VAL A 130 -13.99 -6.58 11.46
C VAL A 130 -15.27 -5.75 11.52
N GLU A 131 -15.62 -5.04 10.46
CA GLU A 131 -16.79 -4.16 10.39
C GLU A 131 -18.11 -4.91 10.41
N HIS A 132 -18.20 -5.97 9.59
CA HIS A 132 -19.43 -6.71 9.39
C HIS A 132 -19.51 -8.01 10.19
N GLY A 133 -18.39 -8.45 10.77
CA GLY A 133 -18.29 -9.73 11.45
C GLY A 133 -18.88 -9.77 12.87
N ASN A 134 -19.13 -11.00 13.33
CA ASN A 134 -19.42 -11.29 14.72
C ASN A 134 -18.17 -11.15 15.62
N GLU A 135 -18.30 -11.36 16.93
CA GLU A 135 -17.20 -11.17 17.88
C GLU A 135 -15.96 -12.05 17.60
N LEU A 136 -16.17 -13.29 17.15
CA LEU A 136 -15.07 -14.18 16.78
C LEU A 136 -14.38 -13.71 15.50
N GLN A 137 -15.17 -13.32 14.49
CA GLN A 137 -14.67 -12.79 13.23
C GLN A 137 -13.91 -11.47 13.41
N VAL A 138 -14.35 -10.62 14.34
CA VAL A 138 -13.60 -9.42 14.75
C VAL A 138 -12.22 -9.81 15.31
N GLY A 139 -12.15 -10.84 16.14
CA GLY A 139 -10.90 -11.37 16.66
C GLY A 139 -9.97 -11.90 15.55
N TRP A 140 -10.51 -12.62 14.58
CA TRP A 140 -9.75 -13.13 13.43
C TRP A 140 -9.30 -12.03 12.48
N GLY A 141 -10.17 -11.07 12.16
CA GLY A 141 -9.85 -9.91 11.34
C GLY A 141 -8.74 -9.07 11.99
N LYS A 142 -8.80 -8.85 13.31
CA LYS A 142 -7.73 -8.20 14.06
C LYS A 142 -6.41 -8.97 13.96
N LEU A 143 -6.42 -10.28 14.20
CA LEU A 143 -5.21 -11.11 14.11
C LEU A 143 -4.58 -11.04 12.70
N GLY A 144 -5.41 -11.11 11.66
CA GLY A 144 -4.97 -10.96 10.28
C GLY A 144 -4.38 -9.58 10.01
N LEU A 145 -4.98 -8.51 10.54
CA LEU A 145 -4.47 -7.13 10.40
C LEU A 145 -3.12 -6.95 11.09
N GLU A 146 -2.95 -7.50 12.30
CA GLU A 146 -1.67 -7.47 13.01
C GLU A 146 -0.60 -8.20 12.20
N HIS A 147 -0.93 -9.36 11.62
CA HIS A 147 0.00 -10.09 10.77
C HIS A 147 0.33 -9.36 9.47
N ALA A 148 -0.68 -8.74 8.83
CA ALA A 148 -0.49 -7.91 7.64
C ALA A 148 0.47 -6.74 7.90
N GLY A 149 0.31 -6.04 9.03
CA GLY A 149 1.19 -4.93 9.40
C GLY A 149 2.61 -5.37 9.77
N LEU A 150 2.82 -6.63 10.18
CA LEU A 150 4.18 -7.17 10.35
C LEU A 150 4.87 -7.49 9.02
N ILE A 151 4.10 -7.78 7.96
CA ILE A 151 4.63 -8.13 6.63
C ILE A 151 4.82 -6.89 5.76
N ALA A 152 3.85 -5.98 5.77
CA ALA A 152 3.82 -4.79 4.94
C ALA A 152 3.32 -3.58 5.76
N GLN A 153 4.17 -3.14 6.70
CA GLN A 153 3.84 -2.11 7.69
C GLN A 153 3.25 -0.85 7.07
N ASP A 154 3.97 -0.19 6.15
CA ASP A 154 3.56 1.09 5.56
C ASP A 154 2.16 1.01 4.93
N GLY A 155 1.94 0.04 4.03
CA GLY A 155 0.67 -0.09 3.33
C GLY A 155 -0.50 -0.53 4.23
N THR A 156 -0.23 -1.31 5.28
CA THR A 156 -1.26 -1.63 6.27
C THR A 156 -1.55 -0.42 7.17
N CYS A 157 -0.52 0.33 7.59
CA CYS A 157 -0.66 1.54 8.40
C CYS A 157 -1.47 2.61 7.68
N ASP A 158 -1.27 2.82 6.38
CA ASP A 158 -2.08 3.73 5.56
C ASP A 158 -3.57 3.40 5.61
N VAL A 159 -3.91 2.11 5.54
CA VAL A 159 -5.31 1.66 5.63
C VAL A 159 -5.86 1.89 7.04
N LEU A 160 -5.11 1.55 8.09
CA LEU A 160 -5.53 1.76 9.46
C LEU A 160 -5.74 3.25 9.78
N VAL A 161 -4.85 4.13 9.31
CA VAL A 161 -4.97 5.59 9.45
C VAL A 161 -6.26 6.09 8.82
N LYS A 162 -6.59 5.66 7.60
CA LYS A 162 -7.84 6.04 6.92
C LYS A 162 -9.08 5.58 7.68
N VAL A 163 -9.04 4.40 8.29
CA VAL A 163 -10.16 3.89 9.12
C VAL A 163 -10.31 4.70 10.41
N ILE A 164 -9.20 5.10 11.02
CA ILE A 164 -9.19 5.89 12.26
C ILE A 164 -9.64 7.33 12.01
N ASP A 165 -9.13 7.98 10.96
CA ASP A 165 -9.39 9.39 10.61
C ASP A 165 -10.67 9.59 9.79
N ASP A 166 -11.44 8.54 9.53
CA ASP A 166 -12.69 8.64 8.76
C ASP A 166 -13.66 9.65 9.43
N PRO A 167 -14.01 10.77 8.78
CA PRO A 167 -14.91 11.76 9.36
C PRO A 167 -16.39 11.41 9.17
N THR A 168 -16.73 10.52 8.23
CA THR A 168 -18.12 10.24 7.84
C THR A 168 -18.79 9.20 8.72
N SER A 169 -18.11 8.73 9.79
CA SER A 169 -18.60 7.66 10.65
C SER A 169 -19.03 6.42 9.87
N THR A 170 -18.35 6.15 8.74
CA THR A 170 -18.63 4.98 7.89
C THR A 170 -18.26 3.70 8.61
N PHE A 171 -17.14 3.72 9.35
CA PHE A 171 -16.73 2.60 10.20
C PHE A 171 -17.36 2.67 11.59
N ARG A 172 -17.91 1.54 12.03
CA ARG A 172 -18.43 1.39 13.39
C ARG A 172 -17.36 1.65 14.43
N TRP A 173 -17.82 2.07 15.60
CA TRP A 173 -17.00 2.22 16.80
C TRP A 173 -16.04 1.05 17.05
N ARG A 174 -16.55 -0.18 16.97
CA ARG A 174 -15.76 -1.41 17.18
C ARG A 174 -14.61 -1.53 16.18
N THR A 175 -14.85 -1.21 14.92
CA THR A 175 -13.85 -1.28 13.84
C THR A 175 -12.75 -0.27 14.05
N ARG A 176 -13.12 0.97 14.41
CA ARG A 176 -12.14 2.01 14.77
C ARG A 176 -11.31 1.58 15.97
N LYS A 177 -11.92 0.99 17.00
CA LYS A 177 -11.21 0.45 18.17
C LYS A 177 -10.16 -0.57 17.77
N VAL A 178 -10.55 -1.55 16.97
CA VAL A 178 -9.63 -2.57 16.47
C VAL A 178 -8.53 -1.93 15.63
N ALA A 179 -8.85 -0.97 14.77
CA ALA A 179 -7.85 -0.27 13.97
C ALA A 179 -6.82 0.47 14.85
N VAL A 180 -7.27 1.18 15.89
CA VAL A 180 -6.38 1.84 16.87
C VAL A 180 -5.51 0.83 17.62
N GLU A 181 -6.10 -0.28 18.09
CA GLU A 181 -5.36 -1.33 18.79
C GLU A 181 -4.30 -1.97 17.89
N THR A 182 -4.67 -2.31 16.65
CA THR A 182 -3.76 -2.89 15.66
C THR A 182 -2.66 -1.90 15.28
N ALA A 183 -2.99 -0.63 15.04
CA ALA A 183 -1.99 0.42 14.74
C ALA A 183 -0.98 0.56 15.89
N GLY A 184 -1.42 0.41 17.14
CA GLY A 184 -0.56 0.31 18.32
C GLY A 184 0.33 -0.93 18.32
N SER A 185 -0.25 -2.11 18.05
CA SER A 185 0.47 -3.40 18.00
C SER A 185 1.56 -3.42 16.93
N VAL A 186 1.27 -2.88 15.73
CA VAL A 186 2.21 -2.84 14.59
C VAL A 186 3.02 -1.54 14.55
N ALA A 187 2.87 -0.69 15.57
CA ALA A 187 3.63 0.55 15.77
C ALA A 187 3.60 1.53 14.58
N CYS A 188 2.41 1.83 14.04
CA CYS A 188 2.23 2.82 12.97
C CYS A 188 2.49 4.25 13.47
N PRO A 189 3.58 4.93 13.06
CA PRO A 189 3.87 6.30 13.50
C PRO A 189 2.85 7.32 12.97
N GLU A 190 2.32 7.12 11.76
CA GLU A 190 1.36 8.02 11.11
C GLU A 190 -0.01 8.02 11.82
N ALA A 191 -0.29 7.00 12.64
CA ALA A 191 -1.55 6.87 13.36
C ALA A 191 -1.66 7.81 14.57
N VAL A 192 -0.56 8.44 15.04
CA VAL A 192 -0.57 9.27 16.26
C VAL A 192 -1.56 10.43 16.17
N GLU A 193 -1.52 11.21 15.09
CA GLU A 193 -2.41 12.37 14.92
C GLU A 193 -3.89 11.94 14.75
N PRO A 194 -4.24 11.00 13.84
CA PRO A 194 -5.59 10.45 13.74
C PRO A 194 -6.14 9.92 15.07
N VAL A 195 -5.32 9.20 15.85
CA VAL A 195 -5.73 8.66 17.15
C VAL A 195 -6.02 9.78 18.14
N ASN A 196 -5.20 10.84 18.18
CA ASN A 196 -5.43 11.99 19.04
C ASN A 196 -6.71 12.74 18.63
N ARG A 197 -6.93 12.94 17.33
CA ARG A 197 -8.15 13.57 16.81
C ARG A 197 -9.39 12.75 17.14
N LEU A 198 -9.35 11.44 16.92
CA LEU A 198 -10.42 10.53 17.32
C LEU A 198 -10.68 10.58 18.83
N SER A 199 -9.62 10.68 19.65
CA SER A 199 -9.74 10.80 21.11
C SER A 199 -10.45 12.08 21.55
N ALA A 200 -10.21 13.20 20.86
CA ALA A 200 -10.84 14.48 21.13
C ALA A 200 -12.33 14.48 20.74
N ASN A 201 -12.67 13.78 19.64
CA ASN A 201 -14.02 13.73 19.09
C ASN A 201 -14.82 12.50 19.56
N LEU A 202 -14.38 11.82 20.62
CA LEU A 202 -15.03 10.59 21.11
C LEU A 202 -16.51 10.74 21.44
N ALA A 203 -16.91 11.94 21.87
CA ALA A 203 -18.31 12.26 22.16
C ALA A 203 -19.19 12.18 20.91
N ASP A 204 -18.63 12.51 19.74
CA ASP A 204 -19.38 12.65 18.48
C ASP A 204 -19.52 11.31 17.73
N VAL A 205 -18.63 10.35 17.98
CA VAL A 205 -18.60 9.05 17.26
C VAL A 205 -19.70 8.08 17.73
N GLY A 206 -20.50 8.45 18.74
CA GLY A 206 -21.70 7.71 19.13
C GLY A 206 -21.37 6.33 19.71
N VAL A 207 -20.75 6.31 20.89
CA VAL A 207 -20.44 5.05 21.60
C VAL A 207 -21.74 4.28 21.88
N PRO A 208 -21.83 2.99 21.49
CA PRO A 208 -23.03 2.21 21.70
C PRO A 208 -23.38 2.11 23.19
N PRO A 209 -24.67 2.18 23.56
CA PRO A 209 -25.10 2.07 24.95
C PRO A 209 -24.69 0.70 25.52
N GLY A 210 -23.95 0.71 26.63
CA GLY A 210 -23.48 -0.50 27.31
C GLY A 210 -22.01 -0.86 27.09
N GLU A 211 -21.31 -0.25 26.14
CA GLU A 211 -19.84 -0.40 26.05
C GLU A 211 -19.16 0.68 26.89
N PRO A 212 -18.35 0.32 27.91
CA PRO A 212 -17.75 1.31 28.77
C PRO A 212 -16.66 2.07 28.00
N MET A 213 -16.83 3.38 27.85
CA MET A 213 -15.85 4.31 27.24
C MET A 213 -14.43 4.16 27.82
N THR A 214 -14.31 3.66 29.05
CA THR A 214 -13.03 3.38 29.72
C THR A 214 -12.18 2.37 28.95
N ASN A 215 -12.78 1.35 28.33
CA ASN A 215 -12.05 0.34 27.58
C ASN A 215 -11.40 0.91 26.32
N PHE A 216 -12.07 1.84 25.65
CA PHE A 216 -11.54 2.48 24.44
C PHE A 216 -10.47 3.51 24.77
N ASN A 217 -10.68 4.33 25.81
CA ASN A 217 -9.65 5.25 26.28
C ASN A 217 -8.38 4.51 26.71
N LEU A 218 -8.53 3.32 27.31
CA LEU A 218 -7.39 2.46 27.63
C LEU A 218 -6.70 1.95 26.36
N ALA A 219 -7.46 1.55 25.33
CA ALA A 219 -6.93 1.14 24.04
C ALA A 219 -6.12 2.26 23.36
N ILE A 220 -6.67 3.48 23.26
CA ILE A 220 -5.94 4.67 22.75
C ILE A 220 -4.64 4.88 23.52
N LYS A 221 -4.72 4.96 24.85
CA LYS A 221 -3.53 5.20 25.70
C LYS A 221 -2.49 4.10 25.56
N LYS A 222 -2.91 2.85 25.32
CA LYS A 222 -2.00 1.73 25.09
C LYS A 222 -1.36 1.84 23.70
N ALA A 223 -2.14 2.11 22.67
CA ALA A 223 -1.67 2.25 21.30
C ALA A 223 -0.65 3.38 21.17
N LEU A 224 -0.97 4.59 21.65
CA LEU A 224 -0.05 5.74 21.64
C LEU A 224 1.26 5.43 22.38
N ARG A 225 1.20 4.76 23.54
CA ARG A 225 2.41 4.33 24.25
C ARG A 225 3.23 3.29 23.50
N GLN A 226 2.60 2.41 22.74
CA GLN A 226 3.31 1.41 21.94
C GLN A 226 4.00 2.06 20.74
N ILE A 227 3.30 2.95 20.03
CA ILE A 227 3.85 3.72 18.90
C ILE A 227 5.05 4.55 19.37
N GLU A 228 4.90 5.29 20.48
CA GLU A 228 5.98 6.12 21.03
C GLU A 228 7.22 5.30 21.39
N ARG A 229 7.06 4.13 22.04
CA ARG A 229 8.19 3.25 22.36
C ARG A 229 8.87 2.70 21.12
N ALA A 230 8.12 2.41 20.07
CA ALA A 230 8.69 1.92 18.82
C ALA A 230 9.49 3.04 18.12
N ASN A 231 8.94 4.25 18.09
CA ASN A 231 9.62 5.43 17.53
C ASN A 231 10.93 5.74 18.29
N GLN A 232 10.91 5.68 19.63
CA GLN A 232 12.12 5.85 20.44
C GLN A 232 13.19 4.79 20.18
N ARG A 233 12.81 3.56 19.82
CA ARG A 233 13.77 2.50 19.43
C ARG A 233 14.29 2.65 18.00
N ALA A 234 13.51 3.26 17.12
CA ALA A 234 13.89 3.52 15.75
C ALA A 234 14.87 4.70 15.64
N GLN A 235 14.89 5.61 16.62
CA GLN A 235 15.87 6.69 16.71
C GLN A 235 17.28 6.08 16.77
N PRO A 236 18.11 6.33 15.75
CA PRO A 236 19.44 5.76 15.74
C PRO A 236 20.29 6.34 16.87
N TRP A 237 20.98 5.46 17.58
CA TRP A 237 21.81 5.77 18.75
C TRP A 237 22.87 6.86 18.51
N TRP A 238 23.23 7.15 17.25
CA TRP A 238 24.18 8.19 16.89
C TRP A 238 23.62 9.63 16.94
N MET A 239 22.30 9.83 17.08
CA MET A 239 21.73 11.18 17.27
C MET A 239 21.78 11.69 18.72
N LEU A 240 22.36 10.93 19.64
CA LEU A 240 22.48 11.27 21.07
C LEU A 240 23.85 11.88 21.46
N TRP A 241 24.67 12.26 20.48
CA TRP A 241 26.02 12.82 20.68
C TRP A 241 26.23 14.15 19.96
#